data_AF-G2GPQ4-F1
#
_entry.id   AF-G2GPQ4-F1
#
_cell.length_a   1.000
_cell.length_b   1.000
_cell.length_c   1.000
_cell.angle_alpha   90.00
_cell.angle_beta   90.00
_cell.angle_gamma   90.00
#
_symmetry.space_group_name_H-M   'P 1'
#
loop_
_entity.id
_entity.type
_entity.pdbx_description
1 polymer ?
#
loop_
_entity_poly.entity_id
_entity_poly.type
_entity_poly.pdbx_seq_one_letter_code
_entity_poly.pdbx_strand_id
1 'polypeptide(L)' 'MRDPTAPPALGRGDRGPDVVELELRLTQLGLYGRQPRGTYNEGVEDAVMRYQWTRGIRPDDYGVYDAETRQRLESETTAP' A
#
# COMPACT_ATOMS: atom_id res chain seq x y z
N MET A 1 10.90 -19.66 7.16
CA MET A 1 11.84 -18.94 6.28
C MET A 1 11.04 -17.84 5.64
N ARG A 2 11.47 -16.56 5.70
CA ARG A 2 10.84 -15.50 4.90
C ARG A 2 11.19 -15.81 3.44
N ASP A 3 10.18 -16.02 2.59
CA ASP A 3 10.40 -16.19 1.15
C ASP A 3 11.09 -14.93 0.59
N PRO A 4 12.33 -15.04 0.08
CA PRO A 4 13.11 -13.89 -0.41
C PRO A 4 12.58 -13.31 -1.73
N THR A 5 11.47 -13.84 -2.26
CA THR A 5 10.87 -13.43 -3.54
C THR A 5 9.71 -12.45 -3.38
N ALA A 6 9.12 -12.34 -2.19
CA ALA A 6 8.09 -11.35 -1.92
C ALA A 6 8.73 -9.98 -1.70
N PRO A 7 8.24 -8.90 -2.34
CA PRO A 7 8.79 -7.58 -2.11
C PRO A 7 8.66 -7.21 -0.62
N PRO A 8 9.59 -6.43 -0.06
CA PRO A 8 9.52 -6.03 1.34
C PRO A 8 8.22 -5.25 1.60
N ALA A 9 7.73 -5.30 2.84
CA ALA A 9 6.63 -4.44 3.27
C ALA A 9 7.05 -2.97 3.17
N LEU A 10 6.14 -2.09 2.77
CA LEU A 10 6.39 -0.64 2.72
C LEU A 10 5.70 0.06 3.89
N GLY A 11 6.37 1.04 4.48
CA GLY A 11 5.83 1.86 5.57
C GLY A 11 6.33 3.30 5.54
N ARG A 12 5.92 4.09 6.53
CA ARG A 12 6.26 5.52 6.63
C ARG A 12 7.76 5.75 6.47
N GLY A 13 8.11 6.63 5.54
CA GLY A 13 9.50 7.00 5.24
C GLY A 13 10.09 6.28 4.01
N ASP A 14 9.50 5.17 3.57
CA ASP A 14 9.94 4.46 2.37
C ASP A 14 9.73 5.30 1.11
N ARG A 15 10.60 5.06 0.12
CA ARG A 15 10.59 5.77 -1.15
C ARG A 15 10.97 4.86 -2.30
N GLY A 16 10.44 5.15 -3.47
CA GLY A 16 10.81 4.45 -4.69
C GLY A 16 9.62 4.06 -5.56
N PRO A 17 9.86 3.27 -6.62
CA PRO A 17 8.84 2.89 -7.58
C PRO A 17 7.71 2.07 -6.95
N ASP A 18 8.02 1.20 -5.98
CA ASP A 18 7.00 0.39 -5.29
C ASP A 18 5.99 1.26 -4.53
N VAL A 19 6.43 2.41 -4.01
CA VAL A 19 5.55 3.40 -3.37
C VAL A 19 4.72 4.15 -4.40
N VAL A 20 5.29 4.46 -5.57
CA VAL A 20 4.53 5.08 -6.68
C VAL A 20 3.40 4.15 -7.12
N GLU A 21 3.70 2.85 -7.27
CA GLU A 21 2.71 1.84 -7.62
C GLU A 21 1.59 1.77 -6.57
N LEU A 22 1.96 1.73 -5.28
CA LEU A 22 0.99 1.78 -4.18
C LEU A 22 0.09 3.01 -4.25
N GLU A 23 0.67 4.21 -4.39
CA GLU A 23 -0.08 5.46 -4.51
C GLU A 23 -1.06 5.44 -5.70
N LEU A 24 -0.63 4.90 -6.86
CA LEU A 24 -1.45 4.75 -8.05
C LEU A 24 -2.63 3.80 -7.82
N ARG A 25 -2.39 2.63 -7.20
CA ARG A 25 -3.45 1.66 -6.87
C ARG A 25 -4.45 2.23 -5.87
N LEU A 26 -3.98 2.91 -4.83
CA LEU A 26 -4.86 3.60 -3.87
C LEU A 26 -5.68 4.71 -4.54
N THR A 27 -5.13 5.37 -5.56
CA THR A 27 -5.86 6.36 -6.37
C THR A 27 -6.97 5.71 -7.20
N GLN A 28 -6.75 4.52 -7.78
CA GLN A 28 -7.79 3.77 -8.51
C GLN A 28 -9.00 3.46 -7.62
N LEU A 29 -8.78 3.19 -6.33
CA LEU A 29 -9.84 2.95 -5.35
C LEU A 29 -10.42 4.23 -4.74
N GLY A 30 -9.94 5.41 -5.15
CA GLY A 30 -10.35 6.71 -4.60
C GLY A 30 -9.89 6.96 -3.16
N LEU A 31 -8.92 6.19 -2.66
CA LEU A 31 -8.39 6.29 -1.30
C LEU A 31 -7.22 7.26 -1.18
N TYR A 32 -6.54 7.55 -2.29
CA TYR A 32 -5.48 8.55 -2.38
C TYR A 32 -5.78 9.56 -3.49
N GLY A 33 -5.90 10.83 -3.12
CA GLY A 33 -6.28 11.91 -4.05
C GLY A 33 -5.13 12.81 -4.48
N ARG A 34 -3.90 12.49 -4.09
CA ARG A 34 -2.72 13.31 -4.41
C ARG A 34 -1.92 12.68 -5.54
N GLN A 35 -1.13 13.49 -6.22
CA GLN A 35 -0.25 13.00 -7.27
C GLN A 35 0.81 12.06 -6.66
N PRO A 36 1.02 10.86 -7.24
CA PRO A 36 2.06 9.94 -6.79
C PRO A 36 3.43 10.58 -6.84
N ARG A 37 4.20 10.44 -5.76
CA ARG A 37 5.55 11.00 -5.63
C ARG A 37 6.58 9.94 -5.23
N GLY A 38 6.15 8.71 -5.02
CA GLY A 38 7.01 7.62 -4.58
C GLY A 38 7.55 7.85 -3.18
N THR A 39 6.79 8.51 -2.31
CA THR A 39 7.16 8.76 -0.92
C THR A 39 6.03 8.36 0.01
N TYR A 40 6.32 7.40 0.88
CA TYR A 40 5.37 6.86 1.82
C TYR A 40 5.22 7.84 3.00
N ASN A 41 4.41 8.86 2.77
CA ASN A 41 4.10 9.90 3.75
C ASN A 41 2.86 9.51 4.57
N GLU A 42 2.52 10.35 5.55
CA GLU A 42 1.32 10.18 6.40
C GLU A 42 0.02 10.02 5.59
N GLY A 43 -0.12 10.71 4.46
CA GLY A 43 -1.29 10.56 3.60
C GLY A 43 -1.37 9.21 2.87
N VAL A 44 -0.23 8.58 2.58
CA VAL A 44 -0.18 7.22 2.02
C VAL A 44 -0.50 6.20 3.11
N GLU A 45 0.06 6.37 4.29
CA GLU A 45 -0.23 5.54 5.47
C GLU A 45 -1.71 5.56 5.84
N ASP A 46 -2.32 6.76 5.90
CA ASP A 46 -3.75 6.93 6.15
C ASP A 46 -4.60 6.22 5.10
N ALA A 47 -4.20 6.30 3.82
CA ALA A 47 -4.91 5.63 2.73
C ALA A 47 -4.81 4.10 2.84
N VAL A 48 -3.64 3.56 3.20
CA VAL A 48 -3.45 2.13 3.45
C VAL A 48 -4.22 1.66 4.68
N MET A 49 -4.19 2.43 5.78
CA MET A 49 -4.96 2.11 6.97
C MET A 49 -6.47 2.06 6.67
N ARG A 50 -7.00 3.05 5.94
CA ARG A 50 -8.41 3.04 5.49
C ARG A 50 -8.72 1.85 4.60
N TYR A 51 -7.82 1.52 3.67
CA TYR A 51 -7.96 0.35 2.83
C TYR A 51 -8.09 -0.93 3.68
N GLN A 52 -7.14 -1.15 4.59
CA GLN A 52 -7.13 -2.30 5.49
C GLN A 52 -8.41 -2.42 6.31
N TRP A 53 -8.85 -1.30 6.91
CA TRP A 53 -10.08 -1.24 7.70
C TRP A 53 -11.33 -1.57 6.88
N THR A 54 -11.47 -0.95 5.70
CA THR A 54 -12.66 -1.16 4.84
C THR A 54 -12.73 -2.55 4.23
N ARG A 55 -11.60 -3.26 4.13
CA ARG A 55 -11.52 -4.65 3.66
C ARG A 55 -11.45 -5.68 4.78
N GLY A 56 -11.42 -5.24 6.05
CA GLY A 56 -11.32 -6.11 7.21
C GLY A 56 -9.98 -6.87 7.31
N ILE A 57 -8.93 -6.33 6.70
CA ILE A 57 -7.55 -6.85 6.79
C ILE A 57 -7.01 -6.50 8.18
N ARG A 58 -6.38 -7.47 8.85
CA ARG A 58 -5.85 -7.32 10.21
C ARG A 58 -4.33 -7.51 10.19
N PRO A 59 -3.57 -6.49 9.79
CA PRO A 59 -2.11 -6.55 9.78
C PRO A 59 -1.57 -6.51 11.21
N ASP A 60 -0.29 -6.88 11.36
CA ASP A 60 0.44 -6.66 12.62
C ASP A 60 0.56 -5.16 12.96
N ASP A 61 0.67 -4.32 11.93
CA ASP A 61 0.75 -2.86 12.05
C ASP A 61 -0.09 -2.17 10.96
N TYR A 62 -1.00 -1.30 11.37
CA TYR A 62 -1.89 -0.62 10.44
C TYR A 62 -1.15 0.49 9.69
N GLY A 63 -1.49 0.68 8.42
CA GLY A 63 -0.77 1.61 7.56
C GLY A 63 0.58 1.07 7.08
N VAL A 64 0.91 -0.20 7.34
CA VAL A 64 2.01 -0.90 6.67
C VAL A 64 1.46 -1.67 5.47
N TYR A 65 2.05 -1.47 4.30
CA TYR A 65 1.75 -2.21 3.08
C TYR A 65 2.50 -3.54 3.06
N ASP A 66 2.03 -4.47 3.89
CA ASP A 66 2.55 -5.83 4.01
C ASP A 66 2.09 -6.76 2.87
N ALA A 67 2.47 -8.04 2.93
CA ALA A 67 2.16 -9.01 1.89
C ALA A 67 0.66 -9.29 1.73
N GLU A 68 -0.10 -9.33 2.83
CA GLU A 68 -1.55 -9.56 2.77
C GLU A 68 -2.27 -8.35 2.17
N THR A 69 -1.93 -7.15 2.66
CA THR A 69 -2.47 -5.88 2.15
C THR A 69 -2.13 -5.71 0.68
N ARG A 70 -0.90 -6.05 0.28
CA ARG A 70 -0.45 -6.04 -1.11
C ARG A 70 -1.28 -6.96 -1.98
N GLN A 71 -1.37 -8.24 -1.62
CA GLN A 71 -2.12 -9.22 -2.41
C GLN A 71 -3.57 -8.79 -2.62
N ARG A 72 -4.22 -8.28 -1.57
CA ARG A 72 -5.59 -7.80 -1.64
C ARG A 72 -5.69 -6.58 -2.57
N LEU A 73 -4.85 -5.58 -2.37
CA LEU A 73 -4.90 -4.34 -3.15
C LEU A 73 -4.65 -4.61 -4.64
N GLU A 74 -3.68 -5.47 -4.94
CA GLU A 74 -3.35 -5.87 -6.31
C GLU A 74 -4.45 -6.69 -6.98
N SER A 75 -5.23 -7.47 -6.21
CA SER A 75 -6.37 -8.22 -6.76
C SER A 75 -7.57 -7.34 -7.12
N GLU A 76 -7.69 -6.17 -6.49
CA GLU A 76 -8.79 -5.22 -6.69
C GLU A 76 -8.43 -4.07 -7.65
N THR A 77 -7.16 -3.95 -8.05
CA THR A 77 -6.65 -2.85 -8.88
C THR A 77 -5.83 -3.38 -10.06
N THR A 78 -5.75 -2.60 -11.13
CA THR A 78 -4.88 -2.95 -12.26
C THR A 78 -3.46 -2.47 -11.98
N ALA A 79 -2.47 -3.24 -12.41
CA ALA A 79 -1.08 -2.79 -12.38
C ALA A 79 -0.94 -1.51 -13.25
N PRO A 80 -0.45 -0.40 -12.69
CA PRO A 80 -0.26 0.85 -13.44
C PRO A 80 0.91 0.81 -14.43
#